data_AF-A0A1G9TUD3-F1
#
_entry.id   AF-A0A1G9TUD3-F1
#
_cell.length_a   1.000
_cell.length_b   1.000
_cell.length_c   1.000
_cell.angle_alpha   90.00
_cell.angle_beta   90.00
_cell.angle_gamma   90.00
#
_symmetry.space_group_name_H-M   'P 1'
#
loop_
_entity.id
_entity.type
_entity.pdbx_description
1 polymer ?
#
loop_
_entity_poly.entity_id
_entity_poly.type
_entity_poly.pdbx_seq_one_letter_code
_entity_poly.pdbx_strand_id
1 'polypeptide(L)' 'MRTDRPVSPTGEDEPGLRAGGPDTIGLAVEGVRLAELDGRYLSTQVAGGFTGRVVGMYVTEGGAAFDRLEYVPQEPPMP' A
#
# COMPACT_ATOMS: atom_id res chain seq x y z
N MET A 1 10.95 13.46 31.80
CA MET A 1 9.53 13.40 31.39
C MET A 1 9.45 12.39 30.25
N ARG A 2 9.15 11.14 30.60
CA ARG A 2 9.05 10.01 29.67
C ARG A 2 7.56 9.84 29.41
N THR A 3 7.09 10.17 28.22
CA THR A 3 5.72 9.85 27.82
C THR A 3 5.74 8.42 27.33
N ASP A 4 5.16 7.52 28.11
CA ASP A 4 4.94 6.14 27.70
C ASP A 4 4.15 6.10 26.40
N ARG A 5 4.44 5.07 25.58
CA ARG A 5 3.71 4.87 24.32
C ARG A 5 2.23 4.65 24.63
N PRO A 6 1.31 5.29 23.88
CA PRO A 6 -0.10 4.98 24.03
C PRO A 6 -0.33 3.51 23.63
N VAL A 7 -0.91 2.74 24.54
CA VAL A 7 -1.49 1.43 24.25
C VAL A 7 -2.93 1.68 23.80
N SER A 8 -3.29 1.19 22.62
CA SER A 8 -4.67 1.20 22.14
C SER A 8 -5.54 0.31 23.04
N PRO A 9 -6.74 0.77 23.44
CA PRO A 9 -7.61 0.06 24.38
C PRO A 9 -8.17 -1.27 23.85
N THR A 10 -7.97 -1.60 22.57
CA THR A 10 -8.54 -2.81 21.92
C THR A 10 -7.50 -3.81 21.43
N GLY A 11 -6.19 -3.53 21.50
CA GLY A 11 -5.15 -4.47 21.05
C GLY A 11 -5.15 -4.83 19.56
N GLU A 12 -6.08 -4.28 18.78
CA GLU A 12 -6.12 -4.37 17.32
C GLU A 12 -5.47 -3.13 16.73
N ASP A 13 -4.56 -3.34 15.76
CA ASP A 13 -4.02 -2.26 14.94
C ASP A 13 -5.20 -1.46 14.36
N GLU A 14 -5.37 -0.22 14.80
CA GLU A 14 -6.29 0.73 14.15
C GLU A 14 -6.03 0.69 12.64
N PRO A 15 -7.04 0.40 11.81
CA PRO A 15 -6.86 0.31 10.36
C PRO A 15 -6.32 1.63 9.82
N GLY A 16 -5.01 1.68 9.53
CA GLY A 16 -4.31 2.88 9.05
C GLY A 16 -3.03 3.24 9.82
N LEU A 17 -2.76 2.60 10.96
CA LEU A 17 -1.58 2.89 11.80
C LEU A 17 -0.65 1.67 11.95
N ARG A 18 -0.32 0.97 10.86
CA ARG A 18 0.79 0.02 10.91
C ARG A 18 2.10 0.77 10.80
N ALA A 19 2.92 0.70 11.85
CA ALA A 19 4.31 1.14 11.84
C ALA A 19 5.16 0.18 10.98
N GLY A 20 4.96 0.20 9.66
CA GLY A 20 5.82 -0.44 8.69
C GLY A 20 6.89 0.55 8.25
N GLY A 21 8.15 0.15 8.27
CA GLY A 21 9.17 0.85 7.47
C GLY A 21 8.79 0.85 5.97
N PRO A 22 9.59 1.50 5.10
CA PRO A 22 9.40 1.44 3.65
C PRO A 22 9.00 0.04 3.19
N ASP A 23 7.76 -0.13 2.72
CA ASP A 23 7.36 -1.32 2.01
C ASP A 23 7.86 -1.23 0.57
N THR A 24 8.02 -2.37 -0.10
CA THR A 24 8.41 -2.42 -1.51
C THR A 24 7.19 -2.75 -2.34
N ILE A 25 6.90 -1.92 -3.33
CA ILE A 25 5.80 -2.14 -4.28
C ILE A 25 6.36 -2.82 -5.52
N GLY A 26 5.89 -4.03 -5.80
CA GLY A 26 6.25 -4.79 -6.99
C GLY A 26 5.27 -4.61 -8.13
N LEU A 27 5.81 -4.44 -9.33
CA LEU A 27 5.04 -4.48 -10.57
C LEU A 27 5.52 -5.68 -11.38
N ALA A 28 4.60 -6.54 -11.79
CA ALA A 28 4.89 -7.74 -12.55
C ALA A 28 3.80 -8.00 -13.60
N VAL A 29 4.20 -8.64 -14.70
CA VAL A 29 3.30 -9.14 -15.74
C VAL A 29 3.61 -10.61 -15.93
N GLU A 30 2.57 -11.46 -15.84
CA GLU A 30 2.71 -12.92 -15.98
C GLU A 30 3.81 -13.52 -15.08
N GLY A 31 3.98 -12.96 -13.87
CA GLY A 31 5.01 -13.38 -12.91
C GLY A 31 6.41 -12.83 -13.18
N VAL A 32 6.65 -12.16 -14.31
CA VAL A 32 7.91 -11.49 -14.62
C VAL A 32 7.93 -10.11 -13.97
N ARG A 33 8.92 -9.85 -13.10
CA ARG A 33 9.05 -8.57 -12.42
C ARG A 33 9.54 -7.49 -13.37
N LEU A 34 8.78 -6.40 -13.45
CA LEU A 34 9.09 -5.23 -14.27
C LEU A 34 9.79 -4.15 -13.45
N ALA A 35 9.35 -3.92 -12.21
CA ALA A 35 9.89 -2.87 -11.35
C ALA A 35 9.68 -3.14 -9.85
N GLU A 36 10.46 -2.40 -9.06
CA GLU A 36 10.30 -2.24 -7.62
C GLU A 36 10.31 -0.75 -7.28
N LEU A 37 9.35 -0.32 -6.47
CA LEU A 37 9.28 1.05 -5.97
C LEU A 37 9.37 1.04 -4.45
N ASP A 38 10.15 1.96 -3.90
CA ASP A 38 10.19 2.22 -2.47
C ASP A 38 8.93 2.99 -2.05
N GLY A 39 8.10 2.34 -1.24
CA GLY A 39 6.81 2.86 -0.80
C GLY A 39 6.89 4.18 -0.02
N ARG A 40 8.06 4.55 0.53
CA ARG A 40 8.25 5.86 1.17
C ARG A 40 7.89 7.01 0.25
N TYR A 41 8.23 6.91 -1.04
CA TYR A 41 7.98 7.99 -2.00
C TYR A 41 6.50 8.13 -2.39
N LEU A 42 5.66 7.15 -2.05
CA LEU A 42 4.21 7.19 -2.26
C LEU A 42 3.44 7.37 -0.94
N SER A 43 4.14 7.65 0.15
CA SER A 43 3.52 7.95 1.45
C SER A 43 2.98 9.38 1.49
N THR A 44 2.01 9.64 2.37
CA THR A 44 1.54 11.01 2.66
C THR A 44 2.61 11.88 3.29
N GLN A 45 3.62 11.30 3.95
CA GLN A 45 4.74 12.03 4.53
C GLN A 45 5.62 12.68 3.47
N VAL A 46 5.74 12.07 2.29
CA VAL A 46 6.58 12.55 1.18
C VAL A 46 5.74 13.24 0.10
N ALA A 47 4.64 12.62 -0.32
CA ALA A 47 3.77 13.18 -1.36
C ALA A 47 2.88 14.34 -0.85
N GLY A 48 2.76 14.49 0.47
CA GLY A 48 1.81 15.40 1.09
C GLY A 48 0.36 14.92 0.97
N GLY A 49 -0.56 15.71 1.53
CA GLY A 49 -2.00 15.40 1.51
C GLY A 49 -2.44 14.42 2.59
N PHE A 50 -3.68 13.94 2.48
CA PHE A 50 -4.34 13.09 3.48
C PHE A 50 -4.87 11.77 2.91
N THR A 51 -4.58 11.48 1.64
CA THR A 51 -5.06 10.28 0.95
C THR A 51 -4.04 9.16 0.98
N GLY A 52 -4.52 7.92 1.13
CA GLY A 52 -3.69 6.73 0.98
C GLY A 52 -3.36 6.40 -0.48
N ARG A 53 -2.58 5.33 -0.67
CA ARG A 53 -2.26 4.77 -2.00
C ARG A 53 -3.51 4.15 -2.63
N VAL A 54 -3.65 4.32 -3.94
CA VAL A 54 -4.73 3.72 -4.74
C VAL A 54 -4.14 2.94 -5.91
N VAL A 55 -4.80 1.86 -6.30
CA VAL A 55 -4.50 1.09 -7.51
C VAL A 55 -5.72 1.16 -8.42
N GLY A 56 -5.53 1.49 -9.69
CA GLY A 56 -6.63 1.68 -10.62
C GLY A 56 -6.19 1.52 -12.07
N MET A 57 -7.16 1.31 -12.95
CA MET A 57 -6.99 1.20 -14.39
C MET A 57 -7.27 2.56 -15.02
N TYR A 58 -6.38 3.01 -15.91
CA TYR A 58 -6.53 4.29 -16.60
C TYR A 58 -6.07 4.19 -18.06
N VAL A 59 -6.60 5.07 -18.90
CA VAL A 59 -6.23 5.19 -20.32
C VAL A 59 -5.88 6.66 -20.57
N THR A 60 -4.70 6.94 -21.10
CA THR A 60 -4.26 8.31 -21.42
C THR A 60 -4.63 8.71 -22.84
N GLU A 61 -4.58 7.76 -23.78
CA GLU A 61 -4.87 7.97 -25.19
C GLU A 61 -5.62 6.76 -25.76
N GLY A 62 -6.57 6.99 -26.66
CA GLY A 62 -7.40 5.93 -27.24
C GLY A 62 -8.47 5.40 -26.28
N GLY A 63 -8.70 4.09 -26.31
CA GLY A 63 -9.69 3.42 -25.45
C GLY A 63 -9.27 1.99 -25.11
N ALA A 64 -9.66 1.53 -23.92
CA ALA A 64 -9.46 0.15 -23.47
C ALA A 64 -10.74 -0.36 -22.82
N ALA A 65 -11.01 -1.65 -23.00
CA ALA A 65 -12.05 -2.37 -22.28
C ALA A 65 -11.38 -3.19 -21.17
N PHE A 66 -11.79 -2.95 -19.92
CA PHE A 66 -11.36 -3.72 -18.77
C PHE A 66 -12.54 -4.60 -18.33
N ASP A 67 -12.39 -5.93 -18.40
CA ASP A 67 -13.45 -6.84 -17.98
C ASP A 67 -13.50 -7.01 -16.44
N ARG A 68 -12.33 -6.96 -15.79
CA ARG A 68 -12.16 -7.28 -14.37
C ARG A 68 -10.87 -6.69 -13.80
N LEU A 69 -10.95 -6.28 -12.54
CA LEU A 69 -9.81 -5.98 -11.67
C LEU A 69 -10.01 -6.78 -10.38
N GLU A 70 -9.04 -7.60 -10.01
CA GLU A 70 -9.06 -8.37 -8.76
C GLU A 70 -8.08 -7.78 -7.76
N TYR A 71 -8.55 -7.55 -6.53
CA TYR A 71 -7.72 -7.16 -5.40
C TYR A 71 -7.72 -8.29 -4.38
N VAL A 72 -6.58 -8.96 -4.24
CA VAL A 72 -6.40 -10.08 -3.33
C VAL A 72 -5.40 -9.67 -2.25
N PRO A 73 -5.85 -9.49 -0.98
CA PRO A 73 -4.93 -9.30 0.13
C PRO A 73 -3.97 -10.49 0.22
N GLN A 74 -2.68 -10.22 0.39
CA GLN A 74 -1.74 -11.27 0.72
C GLN A 74 -1.98 -11.69 2.18
N GLU A 75 -2.26 -12.96 2.39
CA GLU A 75 -2.30 -13.52 3.72
C GLU A 75 -0.88 -13.48 4.29
N PRO A 76 -0.69 -13.01 5.54
CA PRO A 76 0.63 -13.04 6.16
C PRO A 76 1.15 -14.47 6.14
N PRO A 77 2.46 -14.71 5.88
CA PRO A 77 3.02 -16.04 6.03
C PRO A 77 2.73 -16.55 7.45
N MET A 78 2.17 -17.76 7.56
CA MET A 78 1.97 -18.38 8.87
C MET A 78 3.32 -18.49 9.59
N PRO A 79 3.36 -18.22 10.91
CA PRO A 79 4.60 -18.29 11.69
C PRO A 79 5.24 -19.68 11.70
#